data_AF-A0A2S1FHS8-F1
#
_entry.id   AF-A0A2S1FHS8-F1
#
_cell.length_a   1.000
_cell.length_b   1.000
_cell.length_c   1.000
_cell.angle_alpha   90.00
_cell.angle_beta   90.00
_cell.angle_gamma   90.00
#
_symmetry.space_group_name_H-M   'P 1'
#
loop_
_entity.id
_entity.type
_entity.pdbx_description
1 polymer ?
#
loop_
_entity_poly.entity_id
_entity_poly.type
_entity_poly.pdbx_seq_one_letter_code
_entity_poly.pdbx_strand_id
1 'polypeptide(L)'
;MTMNQRAPSLEEFLAYNGAHTHRLWAVVASDWECPVCYRTKFQILRWTTRFPRSPHAFKDWMAPLHKHHDHSVEFLSSGQPRFSQTIICDQCNAADGAAKRKLKLPKNFSFSPIEIAAFVVAAPHNKHTINYEMAYAIYLALSMAGEGQTYG
;
A
#
# COMPACT_ATOMS: atom_id res chain seq x y z
N MET A 1 20.26 -0.17 -15.56
CA MET A 1 19.41 0.39 -16.63
C MET A 1 18.06 0.75 -16.03
N THR A 2 17.84 2.01 -15.69
CA THR A 2 16.54 2.51 -15.24
C THR A 2 15.59 2.46 -16.43
N MET A 3 14.57 1.58 -16.39
CA MET A 3 13.53 1.58 -17.42
C MET A 3 12.84 2.95 -17.39
N ASN A 4 12.90 3.65 -18.53
CA ASN A 4 12.21 4.92 -18.74
C ASN A 4 10.69 4.65 -18.65
N GLN A 5 10.10 4.84 -17.47
CA GLN A 5 8.68 4.56 -17.28
C GLN A 5 7.83 5.65 -17.92
N ARG A 6 6.82 5.21 -18.68
CA ARG A 6 5.81 6.09 -19.30
C ARG A 6 5.05 6.85 -18.21
N ALA A 7 5.14 8.18 -18.24
CA ALA A 7 4.24 9.06 -17.51
C ALA A 7 2.95 9.27 -18.33
N PRO A 8 1.77 9.37 -17.69
CA PRO A 8 0.52 9.64 -18.38
C PRO A 8 0.48 11.09 -18.87
N SER A 9 -0.15 11.32 -20.02
CA SER A 9 -0.58 12.66 -20.41
C SER A 9 -1.71 13.15 -19.52
N LEU A 10 -2.03 14.44 -19.58
CA LEU A 10 -3.20 14.99 -18.88
C LEU A 10 -4.50 14.35 -19.38
N GLU A 11 -4.64 14.15 -20.69
CA GLU A 11 -5.80 13.49 -21.29
C GLU A 11 -5.99 12.06 -20.77
N GLU A 12 -4.91 11.28 -20.73
CA GLU A 12 -4.93 9.91 -20.20
C GLU A 12 -5.30 9.87 -18.72
N PHE A 13 -4.80 10.83 -17.94
CA PHE A 13 -5.16 10.97 -16.53
C PHE A 13 -6.64 11.32 -16.34
N LEU A 14 -7.15 12.29 -17.11
CA LEU A 14 -8.55 12.71 -17.04
C LEU A 14 -9.51 11.61 -17.54
N ALA A 15 -9.08 10.76 -18.46
CA ALA A 15 -9.84 9.61 -18.93
C ALA A 15 -9.88 8.44 -17.92
N TYR A 16 -8.97 8.41 -16.94
CA TYR A 16 -8.90 7.32 -15.97
C TYR A 16 -10.01 7.42 -14.90
N ASN A 17 -10.81 6.36 -14.78
CA ASN A 17 -12.00 6.31 -13.92
C ASN A 17 -11.85 5.41 -12.67
N GLY A 18 -10.63 4.97 -12.32
CA GLY A 18 -10.39 4.13 -11.14
C GLY A 18 -10.54 2.61 -11.35
N ALA A 19 -10.85 2.17 -12.57
CA ALA A 19 -11.00 0.76 -12.95
C ALA A 19 -11.92 -0.02 -11.96
N HIS A 20 -11.47 -1.18 -11.46
CA HIS A 20 -12.24 -1.98 -10.50
C HIS A 20 -12.43 -1.30 -9.14
N THR A 21 -11.76 -0.18 -8.88
CA THR A 21 -11.88 0.64 -7.65
C THR A 21 -12.52 2.01 -7.91
N HIS A 22 -13.27 2.17 -9.01
CA HIS A 22 -13.90 3.42 -9.45
C HIS A 22 -14.67 4.17 -8.35
N ARG A 23 -15.33 3.45 -7.43
CA ARG A 23 -16.05 4.06 -6.30
C ARG A 23 -15.12 4.81 -5.35
N LEU A 24 -13.96 4.24 -5.02
CA LEU A 24 -12.99 4.90 -4.16
C LEU A 24 -12.34 6.07 -4.89
N TRP A 25 -12.00 5.87 -6.17
CA TRP A 25 -11.44 6.92 -7.03
C TRP A 25 -12.33 8.17 -7.11
N ALA A 26 -13.64 7.96 -7.25
CA ALA A 26 -14.63 9.03 -7.33
C ALA A 26 -14.88 9.76 -6.00
N VAL A 27 -14.72 9.08 -4.85
CA VAL A 27 -15.00 9.65 -3.52
C VAL A 27 -13.83 10.49 -2.99
N VAL A 28 -12.58 10.10 -3.27
CA VAL A 28 -11.44 10.92 -2.85
C VAL A 28 -11.32 12.18 -3.74
N ALA A 29 -10.90 13.29 -3.14
CA ALA A 29 -10.72 14.57 -3.83
C ALA A 29 -9.72 14.47 -5.02
N SER A 30 -9.74 15.44 -5.93
CA SER A 30 -8.85 15.47 -7.09
C SER A 30 -7.38 15.68 -6.70
N ASP A 31 -7.15 16.46 -5.64
CA ASP A 31 -5.87 16.75 -5.00
C ASP A 31 -5.47 15.72 -3.94
N TRP A 32 -6.22 14.62 -3.80
CA TRP A 32 -5.88 13.57 -2.84
C TRP A 32 -4.46 13.04 -3.05
N GLU A 33 -3.75 12.95 -1.94
CA GLU A 33 -2.43 12.33 -1.83
C GLU A 33 -2.53 11.07 -0.95
N CYS A 34 -1.77 10.04 -1.32
CA CYS A 34 -1.69 8.84 -0.50
C CYS A 34 -1.04 9.18 0.85
N PRO A 35 -1.69 8.94 2.00
CA PRO A 35 -1.16 9.30 3.32
C PRO A 35 0.06 8.47 3.75
N VAL A 36 0.48 7.50 2.92
CA VAL A 36 1.65 6.64 3.15
C VAL A 36 2.85 7.12 2.34
N CYS A 37 2.66 7.30 1.03
CA CYS A 37 3.76 7.59 0.10
C CYS A 37 3.74 9.02 -0.47
N TYR A 38 2.74 9.81 -0.07
CA TYR A 38 2.53 11.22 -0.46
C TYR A 38 2.44 11.47 -1.97
N ARG A 39 2.19 10.41 -2.76
CA ARG A 39 1.96 10.54 -4.20
C ARG A 39 0.52 10.98 -4.45
N THR A 40 0.37 11.97 -5.33
CA THR A 40 -0.93 12.43 -5.84
C THR A 40 -1.62 11.36 -6.69
N LYS A 41 -2.93 11.53 -6.96
CA LYS A 41 -3.68 10.73 -7.95
C LYS A 41 -2.94 10.55 -9.28
N PHE A 42 -2.35 11.62 -9.80
CA PHE A 42 -1.57 11.58 -11.04
C PHE A 42 -0.33 10.70 -10.88
N GLN A 43 0.44 10.91 -9.81
CA GLN A 43 1.70 10.20 -9.57
C GLN A 43 1.52 8.71 -9.24
N ILE A 44 0.34 8.28 -8.77
CA ILE A 44 0.05 6.85 -8.56
C ILE A 44 -0.46 6.14 -9.81
N LEU A 45 -0.77 6.86 -10.90
CA LEU A 45 -1.18 6.28 -12.17
C LEU A 45 0.02 5.66 -12.89
N ARG A 46 -0.04 4.34 -13.10
CA ARG A 46 1.08 3.55 -13.64
C ARG A 46 0.69 2.81 -14.90
N TRP A 47 1.58 2.83 -15.89
CA TRP A 47 1.49 1.96 -17.06
C TRP A 47 2.00 0.57 -16.68
N THR A 48 1.07 -0.38 -16.48
CA THR A 48 1.40 -1.70 -15.93
C THR A 48 0.72 -2.83 -16.68
N THR A 49 1.21 -4.06 -16.48
CA THR A 49 0.57 -5.26 -17.04
C THR A 49 -0.56 -5.68 -16.13
N ARG A 50 -1.78 -5.74 -16.67
CA ARG A 50 -2.94 -6.36 -16.02
C ARG A 50 -2.91 -7.86 -16.23
N PHE A 51 -3.35 -8.61 -15.22
CA PHE A 51 -3.40 -10.07 -15.23
C PHE A 51 -2.08 -10.72 -15.69
N PRO A 52 -0.93 -10.40 -15.07
CA PRO A 52 0.39 -10.80 -15.59
C PRO A 52 0.66 -12.32 -15.60
N ARG A 53 -0.23 -13.15 -15.03
CA ARG A 53 -0.17 -14.62 -15.03
C ARG A 53 -1.27 -15.27 -15.88
N SER A 54 -1.96 -14.48 -16.71
CA SER A 54 -3.06 -14.93 -17.58
C SER A 54 -2.66 -14.81 -19.05
N PRO A 55 -3.18 -15.68 -19.95
CA PRO A 55 -3.03 -15.48 -21.40
C PRO A 55 -3.67 -14.16 -21.89
N HIS A 56 -4.57 -13.55 -21.10
CA HIS A 56 -5.19 -12.26 -21.39
C HIS A 56 -4.42 -11.09 -20.77
N ALA A 57 -3.09 -11.19 -20.63
CA ALA A 57 -2.27 -10.11 -20.11
C ALA A 57 -2.18 -8.96 -21.13
N PHE A 58 -2.45 -7.73 -20.68
CA PHE A 58 -2.32 -6.53 -21.51
C PHE A 58 -1.81 -5.35 -20.69
N LYS A 59 -1.28 -4.32 -21.37
CA LYS A 59 -0.82 -3.09 -20.73
C LYS A 59 -1.95 -2.07 -20.63
N ASP A 60 -2.07 -1.43 -19.47
CA ASP A 60 -3.12 -0.46 -19.19
C ASP A 60 -2.67 0.52 -18.09
N TRP A 61 -3.39 1.64 -17.96
CA TRP A 61 -3.23 2.60 -16.88
C TRP A 61 -3.95 2.11 -15.61
N MET A 62 -3.22 2.03 -14.50
CA MET A 62 -3.77 1.56 -13.23
C MET A 62 -3.33 2.44 -12.06
N ALA A 63 -4.31 2.89 -11.26
CA ALA A 63 -4.15 3.52 -9.96
C ALA A 63 -5.24 3.06 -8.96
N PRO A 64 -5.33 1.76 -8.61
CA PRO A 64 -6.35 1.31 -7.68
C PRO A 64 -6.13 1.91 -6.28
N LEU A 65 -7.23 2.13 -5.58
CA LEU A 65 -7.26 2.59 -4.19
C LEU A 65 -7.84 1.51 -3.28
N HIS A 66 -7.39 1.47 -2.03
CA HIS A 66 -7.78 0.44 -1.06
C HIS A 66 -8.11 1.07 0.29
N LYS A 67 -9.14 0.52 0.96
CA LYS A 67 -9.40 0.77 2.38
C LYS A 67 -8.49 -0.14 3.21
N HIS A 68 -7.34 0.38 3.60
CA HIS A 68 -6.40 -0.31 4.48
C HIS A 68 -6.91 -0.24 5.92
N HIS A 69 -6.98 -1.37 6.60
CA HIS A 69 -7.46 -1.47 7.97
C HIS A 69 -6.62 -2.48 8.74
N ASP A 70 -6.69 -2.38 10.06
CA ASP A 70 -5.90 -3.26 10.90
C ASP A 70 -6.52 -4.66 10.97
N HIS A 71 -5.68 -5.68 10.72
CA HIS A 71 -6.00 -7.08 10.99
C HIS A 71 -5.44 -7.56 12.36
N SER A 72 -4.81 -6.67 13.13
CA SER A 72 -4.03 -6.95 14.36
C SER A 72 -4.81 -6.95 15.67
N VAL A 73 -6.16 -6.98 15.64
CA VAL A 73 -7.00 -6.97 16.85
C VAL A 73 -6.63 -8.10 17.83
N GLU A 74 -6.31 -9.28 17.30
CA GLU A 74 -5.86 -10.42 18.11
C GLU A 74 -4.34 -10.46 18.35
N PHE A 75 -3.55 -9.76 17.52
CA PHE A 75 -2.09 -9.83 17.57
C PHE A 75 -1.49 -9.17 18.82
N LEU A 76 -2.13 -8.11 19.34
CA LEU A 76 -1.70 -7.45 20.58
C LEU A 76 -2.57 -7.79 21.79
N SER A 77 -3.55 -8.69 21.67
CA SER A 77 -4.53 -8.99 22.72
C SER A 77 -5.24 -7.74 23.29
N SER A 78 -5.25 -6.62 22.55
CA SER A 78 -5.76 -5.33 23.00
C SER A 78 -7.27 -5.19 22.79
N GLY A 79 -7.88 -6.07 21.98
CA GLY A 79 -9.31 -6.02 21.64
C GLY A 79 -9.71 -4.82 20.77
N GLN A 80 -8.75 -4.01 20.32
CA GLN A 80 -8.96 -2.80 19.52
C GLN A 80 -7.96 -2.75 18.35
N PRO A 81 -8.35 -2.18 17.20
CA PRO A 81 -7.42 -1.98 16.08
C PRO A 81 -6.31 -0.99 16.46
N ARG A 82 -5.07 -1.26 16.02
CA ARG A 82 -3.90 -0.40 16.25
C ARG A 82 -3.97 0.94 15.51
N PHE A 83 -4.75 1.01 14.44
CA PHE A 83 -4.90 2.21 13.61
C PHE A 83 -6.26 2.22 12.91
N SER A 84 -6.75 3.43 12.60
CA SER A 84 -8.02 3.63 11.89
C SER A 84 -7.93 3.21 10.42
N GLN A 85 -9.05 2.71 9.88
CA GLN A 85 -9.16 2.44 8.45
C GLN A 85 -8.85 3.69 7.63
N THR A 86 -7.97 3.56 6.64
CA THR A 86 -7.46 4.67 5.83
C THR A 86 -7.46 4.31 4.34
N ILE A 87 -7.86 5.22 3.46
CA ILE A 87 -7.73 5.01 2.00
C ILE A 87 -6.27 5.24 1.61
N ILE A 88 -5.65 4.24 0.96
CA ILE A 88 -4.27 4.30 0.46
C ILE A 88 -4.19 3.81 -0.98
N CYS A 89 -3.07 4.08 -1.67
CA CYS A 89 -2.87 3.58 -3.03
C CYS A 89 -2.53 2.08 -3.04
N ASP A 90 -2.83 1.40 -4.15
CA ASP A 90 -2.55 -0.02 -4.38
C ASP A 90 -1.10 -0.42 -4.05
N GLN A 91 -0.14 0.44 -4.36
CA GLN A 91 1.27 0.12 -4.14
C GLN A 91 1.65 0.08 -2.65
N CYS A 92 1.06 0.95 -1.82
CA CYS A 92 1.25 0.91 -0.38
C CYS A 92 0.55 -0.30 0.24
N ASN A 93 -0.69 -0.58 -0.18
CA ASN A 93 -1.43 -1.76 0.26
C ASN A 93 -0.71 -3.07 -0.12
N ALA A 94 -0.17 -3.14 -1.34
CA ALA A 94 0.61 -4.28 -1.79
C ALA A 94 1.95 -4.42 -1.04
N ALA A 95 2.53 -3.33 -0.53
CA ALA A 95 3.77 -3.36 0.23
C ALA A 95 3.58 -4.04 1.59
N ASP A 96 2.49 -3.78 2.30
CA ASP A 96 2.12 -4.50 3.53
C ASP A 96 2.02 -6.01 3.27
N GLY A 97 1.21 -6.43 2.30
CA GLY A 97 1.06 -7.85 1.96
C GLY A 97 2.35 -8.51 1.44
N ALA A 98 3.21 -7.76 0.73
CA ALA A 98 4.49 -8.25 0.26
C ALA A 98 5.50 -8.44 1.40
N ALA A 99 5.60 -7.48 2.32
CA ALA A 99 6.45 -7.57 3.51
C ALA A 99 6.05 -8.77 4.37
N LYS A 100 4.76 -8.91 4.71
CA LYS A 100 4.24 -10.03 5.50
C LYS A 100 4.57 -11.38 4.88
N ARG A 101 4.35 -11.54 3.57
CA ARG A 101 4.66 -12.79 2.86
C ARG A 101 6.15 -13.09 2.80
N LYS A 102 6.98 -12.07 2.53
CA LYS A 102 8.44 -12.25 2.41
C LYS A 102 9.07 -12.61 3.76
N LEU A 103 8.61 -11.99 4.84
CA LEU A 103 9.12 -12.14 6.20
C LEU A 103 8.39 -13.23 7.01
N LYS A 104 7.36 -13.87 6.43
CA LYS A 104 6.53 -14.90 7.08
C LYS A 104 5.89 -14.41 8.40
N LEU A 105 5.42 -13.16 8.40
CA LEU A 105 4.75 -12.56 9.58
C LEU A 105 3.35 -13.18 9.80
N PRO A 106 2.78 -13.06 11.02
CA PRO A 106 1.44 -13.56 11.32
C PRO A 106 0.36 -13.07 10.35
N LYS A 107 -0.63 -13.92 10.06
CA LYS A 107 -1.72 -13.60 9.13
C LYS A 107 -2.63 -12.49 9.65
N ASN A 108 -2.82 -12.44 10.96
CA ASN A 108 -3.55 -11.42 11.70
C ASN A 108 -2.65 -10.23 12.08
N PHE A 109 -1.62 -9.92 11.30
CA PHE A 109 -0.82 -8.70 11.48
C PHE A 109 -0.99 -7.79 10.25
N SER A 110 -0.94 -6.48 10.46
CA SER A 110 -0.89 -5.48 9.39
C SER A 110 -0.03 -4.31 9.81
N PHE A 111 0.78 -3.77 8.91
CA PHE A 111 1.49 -2.51 9.18
C PHE A 111 0.53 -1.32 9.11
N SER A 112 0.65 -0.35 10.02
CA SER A 112 -0.09 0.92 9.95
C SER A 112 0.38 1.78 8.76
N PRO A 113 -0.40 2.79 8.31
CA PRO A 113 0.04 3.69 7.25
C PRO A 113 1.43 4.32 7.50
N ILE A 114 1.70 4.74 8.73
CA ILE A 114 2.98 5.34 9.14
C ILE A 114 4.11 4.29 9.10
N GLU A 115 3.84 3.07 9.55
CA GLU A 115 4.80 1.97 9.49
C GLU A 115 5.14 1.60 8.03
N ILE A 116 4.14 1.55 7.15
CA ILE A 116 4.36 1.32 5.71
C ILE A 116 5.24 2.43 5.13
N ALA A 117 4.98 3.69 5.47
CA ALA A 117 5.74 4.84 4.99
C ALA A 117 7.24 4.72 5.33
N ALA A 118 7.57 4.13 6.47
CA ALA A 118 8.96 3.95 6.90
C ALA A 118 9.75 2.94 6.05
N PHE A 119 9.09 1.98 5.40
CA PHE A 119 9.76 0.93 4.61
C PHE A 119 9.48 0.95 3.11
N VAL A 120 8.68 1.89 2.60
CA VAL A 120 8.46 2.05 1.16
C VAL A 120 9.23 3.24 0.61
N VAL A 121 9.93 3.02 -0.50
CA VAL A 121 10.49 4.10 -1.30
C VAL A 121 9.63 4.24 -2.56
N ALA A 122 9.03 5.42 -2.70
CA ALA A 122 8.12 5.75 -3.77
C ALA A 122 8.77 6.65 -4.82
N ALA A 123 8.42 6.42 -6.08
CA ALA A 123 8.70 7.34 -7.18
C ALA A 123 7.41 7.51 -8.01
N PRO A 124 7.18 8.69 -8.63
CA PRO A 124 6.06 8.91 -9.53
C PRO A 124 5.98 7.82 -10.60
N HIS A 125 4.77 7.33 -10.87
CA HIS A 125 4.43 6.32 -11.88
C HIS A 125 5.09 4.94 -11.70
N ASN A 126 5.93 4.78 -10.67
CA ASN A 126 6.75 3.60 -10.43
C ASN A 126 6.21 2.67 -9.35
N LYS A 127 6.69 1.42 -9.39
CA LYS A 127 6.46 0.44 -8.32
C LYS A 127 7.23 0.89 -7.08
N HIS A 128 6.69 0.64 -5.90
CA HIS A 128 7.45 0.82 -4.67
C HIS A 128 8.63 -0.15 -4.60
N THR A 129 9.76 0.36 -4.12
CA THR A 129 10.83 -0.45 -3.56
C THR A 129 10.52 -0.66 -2.08
N ILE A 130 10.71 -1.88 -1.58
CA ILE A 130 10.38 -2.26 -0.21
C ILE A 130 11.68 -2.55 0.55
N ASN A 131 11.89 -1.86 1.66
CA ASN A 131 12.96 -2.16 2.62
C ASN A 131 12.47 -3.23 3.61
N TYR A 132 12.76 -4.50 3.31
CA TYR A 132 12.32 -5.62 4.15
C TYR A 132 13.00 -5.67 5.52
N GLU A 133 14.22 -5.12 5.64
CA GLU A 133 14.93 -5.05 6.93
C GLU A 133 14.23 -4.06 7.86
N MET A 134 13.87 -2.87 7.37
CA MET A 134 13.09 -1.89 8.12
C MET A 134 11.71 -2.44 8.50
N ALA A 135 11.01 -3.10 7.56
CA ALA A 135 9.72 -3.72 7.86
C ALA A 135 9.83 -4.77 8.98
N TYR A 136 10.91 -5.57 8.99
CA TYR A 136 11.13 -6.56 10.04
C TYR A 136 11.49 -5.94 11.38
N ALA A 137 12.33 -4.89 11.38
CA ALA A 137 12.69 -4.15 12.60
C ALA A 137 11.44 -3.54 13.28
N ILE A 138 10.53 -2.96 12.49
CA ILE A 138 9.25 -2.44 12.99
C ILE A 138 8.41 -3.55 13.62
N TYR A 139 8.29 -4.69 12.95
CA TYR A 139 7.56 -5.85 13.49
C TYR A 139 8.14 -6.31 14.84
N LEU A 140 9.46 -6.49 14.93
CA LEU A 140 10.11 -6.91 16.18
C LEU A 140 9.88 -5.92 17.31
N ALA A 141 9.99 -4.61 17.04
CA ALA A 141 9.74 -3.58 18.04
C ALA A 141 8.29 -3.64 18.58
N LEU A 142 7.30 -3.88 17.70
CA LEU A 142 5.90 -4.04 18.10
C LEU A 142 5.66 -5.32 18.91
N SER A 143 6.29 -6.44 18.52
CA SER A 143 6.19 -7.71 19.26
C SER A 143 6.75 -7.58 20.68
N MET A 144 7.91 -6.94 20.83
CA MET A 144 8.52 -6.71 22.15
C MET A 144 7.68 -5.76 23.03
N ALA A 145 7.02 -4.76 22.43
CA ALA A 145 6.13 -3.86 23.17
C ALA A 145 4.85 -4.56 23.67
N GLY A 146 4.36 -5.58 22.95
CA GLY A 146 3.20 -6.39 23.36
C GLY A 146 3.48 -7.37 24.51
N GLU A 147 4.71 -7.88 24.62
CA GLU A 147 5.12 -8.79 25.69
C GLU A 147 5.33 -8.09 27.06
N GLY A 148 5.48 -6.76 27.06
CA GLY A 148 5.73 -5.97 28.27
C GLY A 148 4.48 -5.63 29.12
N GLN A 149 3.28 -6.08 28.73
CA GLN A 149 2.02 -5.75 29.44
C GLN A 149 1.42 -6.92 30.26
N THR A 150 2.15 -8.02 30.47
CA THR A 150 1.67 -9.14 31.30
C THR A 150 2.28 -9.16 32.71
N TYR A 151 2.24 -8.06 33.47
CA TYR A 151 2.29 -8.09 34.94
C TYR A 151 1.64 -6.82 35.50
N GLY A 152 0.43 -6.97 36.02
CA GLY A 152 -0.34 -5.97 36.76
C GLY A 152 -1.56 -6.64 37.36
#